data_AF-A0A7C5BEM3-F1
#
_entry.id   AF-A0A7C5BEM3-F1
#
_cell.length_a   1.000
_cell.length_b   1.000
_cell.length_c   1.000
_cell.angle_alpha   90.00
_cell.angle_beta   90.00
_cell.angle_gamma   90.00
#
_symmetry.space_group_name_H-M   'P 1'
#
loop_
_entity.id
_entity.type
_entity.pdbx_description
1 polymer ?
#
loop_
_entity_poly.entity_id
_entity_poly.type
_entity_poly.pdbx_seq_one_letter_code
_entity_poly.pdbx_strand_id
1 'polypeptide(L)' 'MNQELANIIKIYSTGTHKELSECLIGKSKDTLISMLVDLLTMYINDKNSSTIREFITVTLAGY' A
#
# COMPACT_ATOMS: atom_id res chain seq x y z
N MET A 1 1.64 0.90 -13.76
CA MET A 1 1.80 1.26 -12.34
C MET A 1 0.92 2.45 -12.07
N ASN A 2 0.00 2.35 -11.11
CA ASN A 2 -0.96 3.41 -10.81
C ASN A 2 -0.20 4.69 -10.42
N GLN A 3 -0.36 5.77 -11.20
CA GLN A 3 0.38 7.02 -10.98
C GLN A 3 0.03 7.66 -9.63
N GLU A 4 -1.18 7.42 -9.13
CA GLU A 4 -1.57 7.86 -7.79
C GLU A 4 -0.80 7.12 -6.70
N LEU A 5 -0.64 5.80 -6.82
CA LEU A 5 0.11 5.00 -5.84
C LEU A 5 1.56 5.49 -5.77
N ALA A 6 2.19 5.77 -6.91
CA ALA A 6 3.55 6.32 -6.95
C ALA A 6 3.64 7.69 -6.26
N ASN A 7 2.63 8.56 -6.44
CA ASN A 7 2.59 9.86 -5.79
C ASN A 7 2.38 9.74 -4.27
N ILE A 8 1.54 8.82 -3.81
CA ILE A 8 1.33 8.57 -2.37
C ILE A 8 2.59 7.99 -1.74
N ILE A 9 3.26 7.04 -2.38
CA ILE A 9 4.54 6.50 -1.90
C ILE A 9 5.56 7.63 -1.76
N LYS A 10 5.63 8.53 -2.75
CA LYS A 10 6.52 9.71 -2.69
C LYS A 10 6.17 10.61 -1.50
N ILE A 11 4.90 10.96 -1.30
CA ILE A 11 4.46 11.80 -0.16
C ILE A 11 4.76 11.11 1.17
N TYR A 12 4.54 9.80 1.28
CA TYR A 12 4.91 9.03 2.47
C TYR A 12 6.42 9.05 2.73
N SER A 13 7.25 8.97 1.69
CA SER A 13 8.71 8.92 1.84
C SER A 13 9.39 10.27 2.06
N THR A 14 8.82 11.37 1.55
CA THR A 14 9.48 12.70 1.59
C THR A 14 8.66 13.78 2.28
N GLY A 15 7.37 13.57 2.50
CA GLY A 15 6.46 14.52 3.12
C GLY A 15 6.21 14.24 4.60
N THR A 16 5.34 15.03 5.19
CA THR A 16 4.89 14.88 6.57
C THR A 16 3.68 13.95 6.68
N HIS A 17 3.47 13.34 7.85
CA HIS A 17 2.27 12.56 8.14
C HIS A 17 0.97 13.33 7.90
N LYS A 18 1.00 14.65 8.12
CA LYS A 18 -0.16 15.53 7.89
C LYS A 18 -0.50 15.63 6.41
N GLU A 19 0.49 15.89 5.56
CA GLU A 19 0.31 15.97 4.09
C GLU A 19 -0.18 14.64 3.52
N LEU A 20 0.34 13.52 4.03
CA LEU A 20 -0.15 12.20 3.64
C LEU A 20 -1.62 12.00 4.03
N SER A 21 -1.98 12.34 5.28
CA SER A 21 -3.34 12.20 5.79
C SER A 21 -4.33 13.05 4.98
N GLU A 22 -4.00 14.31 4.72
CA GLU A 22 -4.80 15.21 3.89
C GLU A 22 -4.94 14.70 2.46
N CYS A 23 -3.85 14.16 1.88
CA CYS A 23 -3.87 13.55 0.55
C CYS A 23 -4.81 12.33 0.49
N LEU A 24 -4.81 11.48 1.53
CA LEU A 24 -5.66 10.28 1.60
C LEU A 24 -7.13 10.61 1.87
N ILE A 25 -7.41 11.55 2.77
CA ILE A 25 -8.78 11.99 3.10
C ILE A 25 -9.46 12.61 1.89
N GLY A 26 -8.71 13.27 1.01
CA GLY A 26 -9.23 13.87 -0.22
C GLY A 26 -9.60 12.85 -1.32
N LYS A 27 -9.32 11.56 -1.15
CA LYS A 27 -9.58 10.53 -2.18
C LYS A 27 -10.89 9.79 -1.97
N SER A 28 -11.46 9.34 -3.09
CA SER A 28 -12.64 8.49 -3.05
C SER A 28 -12.32 7.13 -2.42
N LYS A 29 -13.33 6.51 -1.81
CA LYS A 29 -13.20 5.16 -1.23
C LYS A 29 -12.73 4.14 -2.27
N ASP A 30 -13.25 4.20 -3.50
CA ASP A 30 -12.88 3.28 -4.57
C ASP A 30 -11.41 3.43 -4.98
N THR A 31 -10.91 4.67 -4.98
CA THR A 31 -9.49 4.96 -5.23
C THR A 31 -8.61 4.37 -4.14
N LEU A 32 -8.99 4.52 -2.87
CA LEU A 32 -8.25 3.96 -1.74
C LEU A 32 -8.22 2.43 -1.79
N ILE A 33 -9.36 1.79 -2.10
CA ILE A 33 -9.46 0.34 -2.27
C ILE A 33 -8.54 -0.13 -3.39
N SER A 34 -8.60 0.53 -4.55
CA SER A 34 -7.76 0.19 -5.71
C SER A 34 -6.26 0.29 -5.39
N MET A 35 -5.84 1.37 -4.74
CA MET A 35 -4.44 1.55 -4.34
C MET A 35 -3.97 0.51 -3.31
N LEU A 36 -4.83 0.11 -2.37
CA LEU A 36 -4.50 -0.94 -1.39
C LEU A 36 -4.32 -2.30 -2.08
N VAL A 37 -5.22 -2.64 -3.02
CA VAL A 37 -5.12 -3.87 -3.81
C VAL A 37 -3.87 -3.88 -4.68
N ASP A 38 -3.54 -2.76 -5.32
CA ASP A 38 -2.32 -2.61 -6.12
C ASP A 38 -1.07 -2.81 -5.25
N LEU A 39 -1.04 -2.23 -4.05
CA LEU A 39 0.07 -2.34 -3.11
C LEU A 39 0.25 -3.80 -2.65
N LEU A 40 -0.82 -4.48 -2.23
CA LEU A 40 -0.77 -5.89 -1.85
C LEU A 40 -0.33 -6.78 -3.01
N THR A 41 -0.83 -6.52 -4.22
CA THR A 41 -0.45 -7.27 -5.42
C THR A 41 1.03 -7.11 -5.73
N MET A 42 1.56 -5.89 -5.64
CA MET A 42 2.97 -5.60 -5.85
C MET A 42 3.84 -6.33 -4.81
N TYR A 43 3.44 -6.32 -3.53
CA TYR A 43 4.18 -6.99 -2.46
C TYR A 43 4.15 -8.53 -2.56
N ILE A 44 3.00 -9.11 -2.91
CA ILE A 44 2.88 -10.57 -3.09
C ILE A 44 3.76 -11.05 -4.25
N ASN A 45 3.80 -10.27 -5.34
CA ASN A 45 4.55 -10.61 -6.55
C ASN A 45 6.04 -10.23 -6.49
N ASP A 46 6.45 -9.38 -5.55
CA ASP A 46 7.86 -9.07 -5.34
C ASP A 46 8.59 -10.28 -4.75
N LYS A 47 9.46 -10.92 -5.55
CA LYS A 47 10.27 -12.07 -5.13
C LYS A 47 11.06 -11.81 -3.85
N ASN A 48 11.46 -10.57 -3.59
CA ASN A 48 12.33 -10.22 -2.46
C ASN A 48 11.59 -9.76 -1.20
N SER A 49 10.29 -9.50 -1.26
CA SER A 49 9.53 -9.11 -0.06
C SER A 49 9.05 -10.33 0.73
N SER A 50 9.78 -10.70 1.78
CA SER A 50 9.44 -11.84 2.64
C SER A 50 8.37 -11.48 3.68
N THR A 51 8.40 -10.28 4.26
CA THR A 51 7.63 -9.94 5.46
C THR A 51 6.11 -9.94 5.25
N ILE A 52 5.60 -9.37 4.15
CA ILE A 52 4.14 -9.37 3.90
C ILE A 52 3.65 -10.76 3.48
N ARG A 53 4.40 -11.51 2.66
CA ARG A 53 4.04 -12.90 2.34
C ARG A 53 4.04 -13.79 3.57
N GLU A 54 5.04 -13.62 4.44
CA GLU A 54 5.14 -14.35 5.70
C GLU A 54 3.98 -14.01 6.61
N PHE A 55 3.66 -12.73 6.79
CA PHE A 55 2.51 -12.28 7.55
C PHE A 55 1.19 -12.85 7.02
N ILE A 56 0.98 -12.83 5.70
CA ILE A 56 -0.19 -13.46 5.06
C ILE A 56 -0.21 -14.97 5.31
N THR A 57 0.93 -15.64 5.17
CA THR A 57 1.04 -17.10 5.37
C THR A 57 0.71 -17.49 6.80
N VAL A 58 1.26 -16.77 7.79
CA VAL A 58 0.93 -16.97 9.22
C VAL A 58 -0.55 -16.72 9.48
N THR A 59 -1.10 -15.62 8.94
CA THR A 59 -2.52 -15.26 9.14
C THR A 59 -3.46 -16.29 8.51
N LEU A 60 -3.15 -16.81 7.32
CA LEU A 60 -3.97 -17.82 6.64
C LEU A 60 -3.77 -19.23 7.22
N ALA A 61 -2.55 -19.57 7.64
CA ALA A 61 -2.22 -20.88 8.20
C ALA A 61 -2.61 -20.99 9.70
N GLY A 62 -2.93 -19.87 10.36
CA GLY A 62 -3.46 -19.85 11.73
C GLY A 62 -2.41 -20.19 12.80
N TYR A 63 -1.14 -19.82 12.58
CA TYR A 63 -0.07 -19.97 13.57
C TYR A 63 -0.15 -18.91 14.68
#